data_AF-A0A3C7W6U4-F1
#
_entry.id   AF-A0A3C7W6U4-F1
#
_cell.length_a   1.000
_cell.length_b   1.000
_cell.length_c   1.000
_cell.angle_alpha   90.00
_cell.angle_beta   90.00
_cell.angle_gamma   90.00
#
_symmetry.space_group_name_H-M   'P 1'
#
loop_
_entity.id
_entity.type
_entity.pdbx_description
1 polymer ?
#
loop_
_entity_poly.entity_id
_entity_poly.type
_entity_poly.pdbx_seq_one_letter_code
_entity_poly.pdbx_strand_id
1 'polypeptide(L)'
;MLNIERTLATHYPDFVQRHRRSARTLSRFLGFLFYESRFQKFAADYPHLRGFDFVEEVLRYFDFDLRLTERERARIPSSGRVVIAANHPIGSLDGLALLKLVRSVRPDVKVVANELLTAIGPLHEVLLPVANMGTAGSARDNLKAIKAHLLADGALIIFPAGEVSRLSPGGVRDCEWQSGFVKLASSTRSPILPVYVAGRNSLFFYSLSALAKPLSTLWLVREMFKQSHSTVDARIGRPVPHEIYTANGFSARQLARMFRKHVYRLGSGRPIFRSVETVAPAENPQLLRAELAASECLGETRDGKVIYLCRMDAAPCVMREIGRLREFTFRAVGEGTGQPRDIDRYDKYYRQLVLWDRDAMEIAGAYRIAEAGAIIDQYGLDGLYSASLFDYGPGMLPLLRQGLELGRSFVQPRYQTRGSLDYLWYGIGAYLKSRPQLRYLFGPASISRFYGTDATARLVHYYGTHYSG
;
A
#
# COMPACT_ATOMS: atom_id res chain seq x y z
N MET A 1 32.28 8.19 -4.80
CA MET A 1 31.91 9.06 -5.94
C MET A 1 32.25 8.33 -7.24
N LEU A 2 31.30 8.27 -8.18
CA LEU A 2 31.42 7.59 -9.47
C LEU A 2 32.59 8.18 -10.28
N ASN A 3 33.77 7.58 -10.16
CA ASN A 3 34.90 7.89 -11.02
C ASN A 3 34.84 6.93 -12.20
N ILE A 4 34.37 7.45 -13.34
CA ILE A 4 34.12 6.66 -14.55
C ILE A 4 35.42 6.04 -15.08
N GLU A 5 36.57 6.69 -14.88
CA GLU A 5 37.89 6.09 -15.20
C GLU A 5 38.17 4.85 -14.35
N ARG A 6 37.86 4.88 -13.05
CA ARG A 6 37.98 3.70 -12.17
C ARG A 6 36.99 2.60 -12.57
N THR A 7 35.73 2.93 -12.83
CA THR A 7 34.70 1.94 -13.21
C THR A 7 35.03 1.25 -14.55
N LEU A 8 35.53 1.99 -15.55
CA LEU A 8 36.00 1.43 -16.82
C LEU A 8 37.25 0.56 -16.64
N ALA A 9 38.19 0.97 -15.77
CA ALA A 9 39.37 0.19 -15.46
C ALA A 9 39.03 -1.12 -14.72
N THR A 10 38.00 -1.12 -13.87
CA THR A 10 37.55 -2.30 -13.12
C THR A 10 36.74 -3.29 -13.96
N HIS A 11 35.86 -2.81 -14.86
CA HIS A 11 34.97 -3.68 -15.65
C HIS A 11 35.51 -4.03 -17.05
N TYR A 12 36.41 -3.24 -17.63
CA TYR A 12 36.98 -3.46 -18.97
C TYR A 12 38.51 -3.27 -19.00
N PRO A 13 39.27 -4.05 -18.21
CA PRO A 13 40.72 -3.87 -18.03
C PRO A 13 41.51 -4.02 -19.34
N ASP A 14 41.13 -4.97 -20.20
CA ASP A 14 41.82 -5.24 -21.48
C ASP A 14 41.67 -4.10 -22.49
N PHE A 15 40.52 -3.40 -22.48
CA PHE A 15 40.28 -2.25 -23.33
C PHE A 15 41.10 -1.03 -22.87
N VAL A 16 41.14 -0.77 -21.56
CA VAL A 16 41.90 0.34 -20.96
C VAL A 16 43.41 0.14 -21.11
N GLN A 17 43.90 -1.10 -21.03
CA GLN A 17 45.32 -1.42 -21.28
C GLN A 17 45.71 -1.24 -22.74
N ARG A 18 44.91 -1.78 -23.68
CA ARG A 18 45.25 -1.82 -25.11
C ARG A 18 45.07 -0.45 -25.80
N HIS A 19 44.23 0.43 -25.24
CA HIS A 19 43.83 1.70 -25.85
C HIS A 19 43.85 2.88 -24.85
N ARG A 20 44.95 3.07 -24.12
CA ARG A 20 45.08 4.08 -23.04
C ARG A 20 44.64 5.51 -23.41
N ARG A 21 44.97 5.99 -24.62
CA ARG A 21 44.63 7.36 -25.06
C ARG A 21 43.14 7.51 -25.36
N SER A 22 42.54 6.58 -26.11
CA SER A 22 41.11 6.61 -26.41
C SER A 22 40.25 6.21 -25.21
N ALA A 23 40.73 5.37 -24.29
CA ALA A 23 40.06 5.10 -23.02
C ALA A 23 40.00 6.35 -22.12
N ARG A 24 41.07 7.16 -22.06
CA ARG A 24 41.04 8.47 -21.37
C ARG A 24 40.14 9.49 -22.05
N THR A 25 40.17 9.58 -23.38
CA THR A 25 39.28 10.48 -24.12
C THR A 25 37.81 10.05 -23.99
N LEU A 26 37.53 8.75 -24.04
CA LEU A 26 36.20 8.17 -23.84
C LEU A 26 35.74 8.36 -22.39
N SER A 27 36.61 8.22 -21.40
CA SER A 27 36.28 8.45 -19.98
C SER A 27 36.03 9.93 -19.69
N ARG A 28 36.80 10.85 -20.29
CA ARG A 28 36.56 12.30 -20.21
C ARG A 28 35.30 12.72 -20.96
N PHE A 29 35.04 12.12 -22.12
CA PHE A 29 33.81 12.33 -22.89
C PHE A 29 32.61 11.78 -22.15
N LEU A 30 32.72 10.60 -21.53
CA LEU A 30 31.73 10.01 -20.64
C LEU A 30 31.52 10.87 -19.38
N GLY A 31 32.57 11.35 -18.72
CA GLY A 31 32.47 12.26 -17.57
C GLY A 31 31.81 13.60 -17.93
N PHE A 32 32.08 14.12 -19.13
CA PHE A 32 31.39 15.27 -19.72
C PHE A 32 29.91 14.96 -20.06
N LEU A 33 29.61 13.74 -20.55
CA LEU A 33 28.26 13.30 -20.90
C LEU A 33 27.39 12.95 -19.68
N PHE A 34 28.00 12.40 -18.63
CA PHE A 34 27.37 11.98 -17.38
C PHE A 34 27.26 13.14 -16.37
N TYR A 35 27.59 14.37 -16.78
CA TYR A 35 27.57 15.56 -15.92
C TYR A 35 28.25 15.29 -14.57
N GLU A 36 29.40 14.59 -14.60
CA GLU A 36 30.21 14.33 -13.41
C GLU A 36 30.55 15.64 -12.70
N SER A 37 30.73 16.72 -13.46
CA SER A 37 30.92 18.09 -12.96
C SER A 37 29.70 18.67 -12.24
N ARG A 38 28.46 18.36 -12.64
CA ARG A 38 27.26 18.82 -11.91
C ARG A 38 27.02 18.02 -10.65
N PHE A 39 27.24 16.70 -10.65
CA PHE A 39 27.17 15.90 -9.44
C PHE A 39 28.29 16.23 -8.45
N GLN A 40 29.51 16.50 -8.95
CA GLN A 40 30.62 16.98 -8.12
C GLN A 40 30.36 18.39 -7.60
N LYS A 41 29.82 19.31 -8.41
CA LYS A 41 29.39 20.64 -7.97
C LYS A 41 28.28 20.54 -6.92
N PHE A 42 27.25 19.74 -7.16
CA PHE A 42 26.18 19.48 -6.21
C PHE A 42 26.71 18.91 -4.88
N ALA A 43 27.62 17.93 -4.93
CA ALA A 43 28.22 17.37 -3.73
C ALA A 43 29.16 18.35 -3.00
N ALA A 44 29.76 19.30 -3.71
CA ALA A 44 30.53 20.39 -3.13
C ALA A 44 29.63 21.48 -2.52
N ASP A 45 28.49 21.77 -3.15
CA ASP A 45 27.50 22.75 -2.70
C ASP A 45 26.69 22.20 -1.50
N TYR A 46 26.47 20.88 -1.43
CA TYR A 46 25.64 20.22 -0.43
C TYR A 46 26.32 19.01 0.26
N PRO A 47 27.46 19.18 0.93
CA PRO A 47 28.24 18.06 1.48
C PRO A 47 27.60 17.37 2.69
N HIS A 48 26.62 18.02 3.33
CA HIS A 48 25.99 17.56 4.57
C HIS A 48 24.67 16.81 4.36
N LEU A 49 24.09 16.86 3.15
CA LEU A 49 22.80 16.24 2.88
C LEU A 49 22.92 14.71 2.84
N ARG A 50 21.97 14.05 3.49
CA ARG A 50 21.86 12.58 3.57
C ARG A 50 20.42 12.14 3.42
N GLY A 51 20.24 10.87 3.09
CA GLY A 51 18.94 10.22 3.00
C GLY A 51 17.99 10.96 2.07
N PHE A 52 16.80 11.29 2.57
CA PHE A 52 15.75 11.94 1.78
C PHE A 52 16.09 13.39 1.40
N ASP A 53 16.81 14.14 2.23
CA ASP A 53 17.16 15.53 1.92
C ASP A 53 18.07 15.60 0.69
N PHE A 54 19.02 14.66 0.58
CA PHE A 54 19.83 14.49 -0.62
C PHE A 54 18.96 14.16 -1.85
N VAL A 55 17.97 13.27 -1.70
CA VAL A 55 17.07 12.88 -2.80
C VAL A 55 16.24 14.07 -3.28
N GLU A 56 15.69 14.85 -2.36
CA GLU A 56 14.87 16.03 -2.70
C GLU A 56 15.67 17.11 -3.40
N GLU A 57 16.88 17.41 -2.92
CA GLU A 57 17.74 18.41 -3.55
C GLU A 57 18.26 17.95 -4.92
N VAL A 58 18.57 16.66 -5.09
CA VAL A 58 18.91 16.12 -6.41
C VAL A 58 17.75 16.32 -7.38
N LEU A 59 16.53 15.95 -6.98
CA LEU A 59 15.34 16.11 -7.84
C LEU A 59 15.03 17.58 -8.14
N ARG A 60 15.24 18.48 -7.18
CA ARG A 60 15.09 19.93 -7.38
C ARG A 60 16.15 20.48 -8.33
N TYR A 61 17.41 20.08 -8.15
CA TYR A 61 18.52 20.50 -8.99
C TYR A 61 18.33 20.08 -10.46
N PHE A 62 17.74 18.90 -10.68
CA PHE A 62 17.41 18.39 -12.01
C PHE A 62 16.01 18.76 -12.51
N ASP A 63 15.23 19.53 -11.72
CA ASP A 63 13.84 19.93 -12.01
C ASP A 63 12.99 18.77 -12.55
N PHE A 64 12.95 17.69 -11.77
CA PHE A 64 12.33 16.42 -12.13
C PHE A 64 11.25 16.02 -11.12
N ASP A 65 10.03 15.76 -11.61
CA ASP A 65 8.90 15.30 -10.79
C ASP A 65 8.04 14.28 -11.54
N LEU A 66 7.37 13.42 -10.76
CA LEU A 66 6.38 12.47 -11.27
C LEU A 66 4.98 13.07 -11.21
N ARG A 67 4.28 13.05 -12.34
CA ARG A 67 2.88 13.48 -12.44
C ARG A 67 1.95 12.28 -12.27
N LEU A 68 1.02 12.37 -11.33
CA LEU A 68 -0.03 11.39 -11.09
C LEU A 68 -1.31 12.08 -10.60
N THR A 69 -2.42 11.35 -10.62
CA THR A 69 -3.68 11.81 -10.04
C THR A 69 -3.72 11.55 -8.53
N GLU A 70 -4.47 12.36 -7.77
CA GLU A 70 -4.64 12.12 -6.32
C GLU A 70 -5.27 10.76 -6.01
N ARG A 71 -6.14 10.25 -6.89
CA ARG A 71 -6.68 8.90 -6.77
C ARG A 71 -5.60 7.81 -6.89
N GLU A 72 -4.57 8.02 -7.71
CA GLU A 72 -3.43 7.12 -7.83
C GLU A 72 -2.51 7.23 -6.61
N ARG A 73 -2.28 8.45 -6.10
CA ARG A 73 -1.53 8.69 -4.86
C ARG A 73 -2.15 7.94 -3.68
N ALA A 74 -3.48 8.03 -3.54
CA ALA A 74 -4.24 7.37 -2.48
C ALA A 74 -4.21 5.84 -2.52
N ARG A 75 -3.70 5.23 -3.62
CA ARG A 75 -3.50 3.77 -3.70
C ARG A 75 -2.23 3.31 -3.00
N ILE A 76 -1.32 4.21 -2.61
CA ILE A 76 -0.16 3.84 -1.79
C ILE A 76 -0.65 3.56 -0.36
N PRO A 77 -0.47 2.35 0.19
CA PRO A 77 -0.86 2.05 1.57
C PRO A 77 -0.09 2.91 2.57
N SER A 78 -0.80 3.61 3.45
CA SER A 78 -0.24 4.44 4.53
C SER A 78 0.36 3.63 5.68
N SER A 79 -0.01 2.35 5.80
CA SER A 79 0.52 1.42 6.81
C SER A 79 0.53 -0.02 6.28
N GLY A 80 1.21 -0.90 7.00
CA GLY A 80 1.35 -2.31 6.64
C GLY A 80 2.44 -2.53 5.59
N ARG A 81 2.98 -3.75 5.56
CA ARG A 81 4.00 -4.14 4.57
C ARG A 81 3.50 -3.99 3.14
N VAL A 82 4.36 -3.54 2.24
CA VAL A 82 4.05 -3.45 0.81
C VAL A 82 5.31 -3.58 -0.03
N VAL A 83 5.24 -4.39 -1.09
CA VAL A 83 6.28 -4.48 -2.11
C VAL A 83 5.81 -3.69 -3.33
N ILE A 84 6.47 -2.58 -3.63
CA ILE A 84 6.20 -1.72 -4.78
C ILE A 84 7.06 -2.21 -5.94
N ALA A 85 6.42 -2.76 -6.96
CA ALA A 85 7.10 -3.27 -8.15
C ALA A 85 6.90 -2.28 -9.32
N ALA A 86 7.99 -1.66 -9.76
CA ALA A 86 7.97 -0.62 -10.78
C ALA A 86 8.85 -0.94 -11.97
N ASN A 87 8.49 -0.40 -13.15
CA ASN A 87 9.41 -0.32 -14.29
C ASN A 87 10.38 0.87 -14.14
N HIS A 88 11.45 0.86 -14.92
CA HIS A 88 12.56 1.81 -14.73
C HIS A 88 13.09 2.40 -16.05
N PRO A 89 12.34 3.32 -16.70
CA PRO A 89 12.67 3.78 -18.05
C PRO A 89 13.92 4.65 -18.17
N ILE A 90 14.15 5.57 -17.24
CA ILE A 90 15.23 6.58 -17.27
C ILE A 90 16.43 6.10 -16.45
N GLY A 91 16.21 5.31 -15.38
CA GLY A 91 17.27 4.90 -14.45
C GLY A 91 17.22 5.72 -13.17
N SER A 92 18.37 6.19 -12.67
CA SER A 92 18.49 6.71 -11.30
C SER A 92 17.46 7.77 -10.89
N LEU A 93 17.11 8.73 -11.75
CA LEU A 93 16.14 9.80 -11.43
C LEU A 93 14.72 9.28 -11.20
N ASP A 94 14.24 8.30 -11.97
CA ASP A 94 12.92 7.69 -11.75
C ASP A 94 12.85 7.00 -10.39
N GLY A 95 13.95 6.35 -10.01
CA GLY A 95 14.06 5.65 -8.73
C GLY A 95 13.98 6.61 -7.56
N LEU A 96 14.70 7.73 -7.66
CA LEU A 96 14.68 8.81 -6.69
C LEU A 96 13.31 9.50 -6.63
N ALA A 97 12.69 9.78 -7.77
CA ALA A 97 11.40 10.44 -7.83
C ALA A 97 10.27 9.55 -7.30
N LEU A 98 10.30 8.24 -7.58
CA LEU A 98 9.38 7.27 -6.99
C LEU A 98 9.61 7.14 -5.47
N LEU A 99 10.87 7.17 -5.02
CA LEU A 99 11.20 7.18 -3.60
C LEU A 99 10.64 8.41 -2.89
N LYS A 100 10.84 9.62 -3.43
CA LYS A 100 10.24 10.88 -2.94
C LYS A 100 8.70 10.81 -2.92
N LEU A 101 8.11 10.28 -3.99
CA LEU A 101 6.66 10.14 -4.09
C LEU A 101 6.11 9.24 -2.98
N VAL A 102 6.68 8.04 -2.82
CA VAL A 102 6.23 7.11 -1.78
C VAL A 102 6.53 7.68 -0.39
N ARG A 103 7.64 8.41 -0.22
CA ARG A 103 8.01 9.07 1.05
C ARG A 103 6.95 10.06 1.55
N SER A 104 6.22 10.71 0.65
CA SER A 104 5.12 11.61 0.99
C SER A 104 3.95 10.92 1.70
N VAL A 105 3.82 9.60 1.53
CA VAL A 105 2.79 8.77 2.18
C VAL A 105 3.40 7.86 3.25
N ARG A 106 4.64 7.39 3.04
CA ARG A 106 5.30 6.36 3.85
C ARG A 106 6.71 6.78 4.26
N PRO A 107 6.93 7.20 5.51
CA PRO A 107 8.25 7.63 5.99
C PRO A 107 9.31 6.53 5.99
N ASP A 108 8.87 5.29 6.11
CA ASP A 108 9.66 4.07 6.25
C ASP A 108 10.06 3.43 4.91
N VAL A 109 9.76 4.08 3.77
CA VAL A 109 10.08 3.53 2.45
C VAL A 109 11.58 3.34 2.25
N LYS A 110 11.96 2.18 1.73
CA LYS A 110 13.33 1.89 1.29
C LYS A 110 13.36 1.35 -0.13
N VAL A 111 14.46 1.58 -0.83
CA VAL A 111 14.69 1.09 -2.20
C VAL A 111 15.75 0.00 -2.19
N VAL A 112 15.46 -1.07 -2.93
CA VAL A 112 16.38 -2.16 -3.24
C VAL A 112 17.36 -1.66 -4.32
N ALA A 113 18.63 -1.48 -3.95
CA ALA A 113 19.65 -0.87 -4.80
C ALA A 113 20.85 -1.79 -5.11
N ASN A 114 21.41 -1.63 -6.30
CA ASN A 114 22.62 -2.30 -6.74
C ASN A 114 23.89 -1.67 -6.14
N GLU A 115 25.04 -2.33 -6.32
CA GLU A 115 26.33 -1.90 -5.74
C GLU A 115 26.76 -0.49 -6.17
N LEU A 116 26.37 -0.04 -7.38
CA LEU A 116 26.68 1.30 -7.87
C LEU A 116 25.96 2.41 -7.09
N LEU A 117 24.70 2.18 -6.70
CA LEU A 117 23.95 3.10 -5.85
C LEU A 117 24.41 3.03 -4.39
N THR A 118 24.81 1.85 -3.91
CA THR A 118 25.46 1.68 -2.60
C THR A 118 26.84 2.37 -2.54
N ALA A 119 27.46 2.72 -3.66
CA ALA A 119 28.68 3.54 -3.64
C ALA A 119 28.43 5.04 -3.36
N ILE A 120 27.16 5.46 -3.33
CA ILE A 120 26.74 6.84 -3.03
C ILE A 120 26.43 6.94 -1.53
N GLY A 121 27.44 7.32 -0.74
CA GLY A 121 27.35 7.45 0.72
C GLY A 121 26.08 8.14 1.24
N PRO A 122 25.68 9.31 0.68
CA PRO A 122 24.46 10.01 1.10
C PRO A 122 23.16 9.20 1.00
N LEU A 123 23.07 8.19 0.12
CA LEU A 123 21.85 7.42 -0.08
C LEU A 123 21.74 6.20 0.85
N HIS A 124 22.76 5.87 1.65
CA HIS A 124 22.78 4.62 2.44
C HIS A 124 21.57 4.45 3.37
N GLU A 125 21.05 5.54 3.92
CA GLU A 125 19.94 5.53 4.87
C GLU A 125 18.61 5.11 4.25
N VAL A 126 18.44 5.35 2.93
CA VAL A 126 17.20 5.06 2.18
C VAL A 126 17.31 3.79 1.32
N LEU A 127 18.50 3.17 1.29
CA LEU A 127 18.78 1.99 0.50
C LEU A 127 18.81 0.72 1.36
N LEU A 128 18.28 -0.37 0.82
CA LEU A 128 18.58 -1.72 1.28
C LEU A 128 19.53 -2.36 0.26
N PRO A 129 20.69 -2.86 0.70
CA PRO A 129 21.71 -3.37 -0.20
C PRO A 129 21.23 -4.63 -0.94
N VAL A 130 21.53 -4.72 -2.23
CA VAL A 130 21.35 -5.92 -3.06
C VAL A 130 22.72 -6.39 -3.52
N ALA A 131 23.07 -7.62 -3.15
CA ALA A 131 24.31 -8.22 -3.64
C ALA A 131 24.14 -8.65 -5.10
N ASN A 132 25.16 -8.47 -5.93
CA ASN A 132 25.38 -9.36 -7.07
C ASN A 132 26.88 -9.52 -7.38
N MET A 133 27.34 -10.77 -7.19
CA MET A 133 28.64 -11.38 -7.54
C MET A 133 29.87 -11.01 -6.70
N GLY A 134 30.20 -11.87 -5.73
CA GLY A 134 31.55 -11.94 -5.15
C GLY A 134 31.68 -12.79 -3.88
N THR A 135 30.74 -12.68 -2.93
CA THR A 135 30.86 -13.35 -1.61
C THR A 135 29.53 -13.93 -1.14
N ALA A 136 29.45 -15.24 -0.97
CA ALA A 136 28.23 -15.98 -0.62
C ALA A 136 27.58 -15.61 0.73
N GLY A 137 28.30 -14.92 1.63
CA GLY A 137 27.76 -14.43 2.91
C GLY A 137 26.83 -13.22 2.78
N SER A 138 27.22 -12.22 1.98
CA SER A 138 26.52 -10.93 1.86
C SER A 138 25.09 -11.04 1.31
N ALA A 139 24.84 -11.94 0.36
CA ALA A 139 23.51 -12.10 -0.25
C ALA A 139 22.44 -12.61 0.73
N ARG A 140 22.82 -13.48 1.67
CA ARG A 140 21.88 -14.02 2.67
C ARG A 140 21.51 -12.97 3.70
N ASP A 141 22.48 -12.20 4.16
CA ASP A 141 22.25 -11.17 5.19
C ASP A 141 21.46 -9.98 4.62
N ASN A 142 21.69 -9.61 3.36
CA ASN A 142 20.85 -8.62 2.66
C ASN A 142 19.39 -9.08 2.55
N LEU A 143 19.15 -10.35 2.19
CA LEU A 143 17.79 -10.88 2.12
C LEU A 143 17.11 -10.91 3.51
N LYS A 144 17.87 -11.21 4.58
CA LYS A 144 17.36 -11.13 5.95
C LYS A 144 16.96 -9.70 6.31
N ALA A 145 17.79 -8.70 6.01
CA ALA A 145 17.50 -7.30 6.28
C ALA A 145 16.23 -6.83 5.54
N ILE A 146 16.09 -7.20 4.26
CA ILE A 146 14.90 -6.88 3.46
C ILE A 146 13.65 -7.55 4.05
N LYS A 147 13.75 -8.82 4.44
CA LYS A 147 12.63 -9.53 5.09
C LYS A 147 12.28 -8.91 6.43
N ALA A 148 13.26 -8.55 7.25
CA ALA A 148 13.04 -7.90 8.54
C ALA A 148 12.31 -6.56 8.35
N HIS A 149 12.71 -5.76 7.36
CA HIS A 149 12.02 -4.51 7.00
C HIS A 149 10.54 -4.74 6.65
N LEU A 150 10.26 -5.70 5.76
CA LEU A 150 8.89 -6.05 5.39
C LEU A 150 8.09 -6.65 6.55
N LEU A 151 8.70 -7.47 7.40
CA LEU A 151 8.04 -8.05 8.57
C LEU A 151 7.73 -7.01 9.65
N ALA A 152 8.52 -5.94 9.72
CA ALA A 152 8.26 -4.73 10.52
C ALA A 152 7.29 -3.75 9.82
N ASP A 153 6.48 -4.26 8.88
CA ASP A 153 5.49 -3.52 8.11
C ASP A 153 6.03 -2.40 7.21
N GLY A 154 7.30 -2.49 6.84
CA GLY A 154 8.00 -1.55 5.96
C GLY A 154 7.48 -1.52 4.52
N ALA A 155 7.60 -0.36 3.87
CA ALA A 155 7.41 -0.21 2.41
C ALA A 155 8.74 -0.44 1.66
N LEU A 156 8.70 -1.23 0.60
CA LEU A 156 9.89 -1.61 -0.17
C LEU A 156 9.68 -1.39 -1.67
N ILE A 157 10.49 -0.54 -2.30
CA ILE A 157 10.52 -0.35 -3.75
C ILE A 157 11.52 -1.32 -4.36
N ILE A 158 11.08 -2.06 -5.38
CA ILE A 158 11.90 -2.96 -6.19
C ILE A 158 11.71 -2.65 -7.67
N PHE A 159 12.82 -2.58 -8.40
CA PHE A 159 12.86 -2.54 -9.87
C PHE A 159 13.26 -3.93 -10.40
N PRO A 160 12.31 -4.79 -10.76
CA PRO A 160 12.60 -6.22 -10.99
C PRO A 160 13.46 -6.50 -12.23
N ALA A 161 13.60 -5.54 -13.14
CA ALA A 161 14.43 -5.68 -14.33
C ALA A 161 15.94 -5.65 -13.99
N GLY A 162 16.34 -5.05 -12.86
CA GLY A 162 17.75 -4.90 -12.45
C GLY A 162 18.59 -3.95 -13.32
N GLU A 163 18.03 -3.51 -14.46
CA GLU A 163 18.60 -2.59 -15.44
C GLU A 163 17.53 -1.62 -15.94
N VAL A 164 17.95 -0.53 -16.59
CA VAL A 164 17.04 0.43 -17.21
C VAL A 164 16.26 -0.19 -18.38
N SER A 165 15.03 0.28 -18.62
CA SER A 165 14.22 -0.18 -19.74
C SER A 165 14.96 -0.02 -21.06
N ARG A 166 14.82 -1.01 -21.95
CA ARG A 166 15.46 -0.99 -23.28
C ARG A 166 14.44 -0.66 -24.35
N LEU A 167 14.93 -0.11 -25.46
CA LEU A 167 14.10 0.22 -26.61
C LEU A 167 13.63 -1.08 -27.30
N SER A 168 12.34 -1.16 -27.63
CA SER A 168 11.76 -2.25 -28.42
C SER A 168 10.84 -1.69 -29.51
N PRO A 169 10.52 -2.46 -30.58
CA PRO A 169 9.64 -2.00 -31.66
C PRO A 169 8.25 -1.51 -31.21
N GLY A 170 7.85 -1.82 -29.97
CA GLY A 170 6.60 -1.36 -29.34
C GLY A 170 6.79 -0.32 -28.22
N GLY A 171 7.90 0.43 -28.21
CA GLY A 171 8.23 1.48 -27.23
C GLY A 171 9.30 1.08 -26.20
N VAL A 172 9.61 2.00 -25.27
CA VAL A 172 10.55 1.76 -24.15
C VAL A 172 9.92 0.76 -23.17
N ARG A 173 10.54 -0.41 -23.01
CA ARG A 173 10.04 -1.48 -22.15
C ARG A 173 11.18 -2.17 -21.40
N ASP A 174 10.91 -2.56 -20.17
CA ASP A 174 11.83 -3.35 -19.36
C ASP A 174 12.17 -4.67 -20.03
N CYS A 175 13.37 -5.16 -19.74
CA CYS A 175 13.77 -6.54 -19.99
C CYS A 175 12.94 -7.54 -19.16
N GLU A 176 13.35 -8.80 -19.15
CA GLU A 176 12.69 -9.82 -18.33
C GLU A 176 12.79 -9.46 -16.84
N TRP A 177 11.65 -9.48 -16.15
CA TRP A 177 11.60 -9.23 -14.72
C TRP A 177 12.09 -10.45 -13.95
N GLN A 178 13.03 -10.25 -13.02
CA GLN A 178 13.51 -11.30 -12.14
C GLN A 178 12.44 -11.72 -11.14
N SER A 179 12.42 -13.00 -10.76
CA SER A 179 11.40 -13.56 -9.86
C SER A 179 11.62 -13.29 -8.36
N GLY A 180 12.73 -12.65 -8.00
CA GLY A 180 13.13 -12.44 -6.60
C GLY A 180 12.09 -11.67 -5.78
N PHE A 181 11.50 -10.61 -6.36
CA PHE A 181 10.49 -9.80 -5.67
C PHE A 181 9.22 -10.60 -5.36
N VAL A 182 8.79 -11.50 -6.25
CA VAL A 182 7.62 -12.37 -6.03
C VAL A 182 7.90 -13.33 -4.89
N LYS A 183 9.06 -14.00 -4.89
CA LYS A 183 9.45 -14.92 -3.81
C LYS A 183 9.51 -14.22 -2.46
N LEU A 184 10.06 -13.00 -2.44
CA LEU A 184 10.14 -12.17 -1.25
C LEU A 184 8.75 -11.78 -0.74
N ALA A 185 7.88 -11.27 -1.63
CA ALA A 185 6.52 -10.90 -1.31
C ALA A 185 5.71 -12.10 -0.78
N SER A 186 5.80 -13.27 -1.44
CA SER A 186 5.18 -14.52 -0.97
C SER A 186 5.68 -14.93 0.42
N SER A 187 7.00 -14.87 0.66
CA SER A 187 7.58 -15.28 1.94
C SER A 187 7.20 -14.38 3.11
N THR A 188 6.85 -13.12 2.83
CA THR A 188 6.48 -12.12 3.85
C THR A 188 4.96 -11.87 3.89
N ARG A 189 4.19 -12.58 3.05
CA ARG A 189 2.76 -12.36 2.80
C ARG A 189 2.43 -10.90 2.46
N SER A 190 3.32 -10.25 1.71
CA SER A 190 3.18 -8.84 1.38
C SER A 190 2.33 -8.62 0.13
N PRO A 191 1.41 -7.64 0.12
CA PRO A 191 0.76 -7.21 -1.11
C PRO A 191 1.79 -6.59 -2.07
N ILE A 192 1.54 -6.75 -3.37
CA ILE A 192 2.38 -6.14 -4.42
C ILE A 192 1.62 -4.94 -5.01
N LEU A 193 2.21 -3.75 -4.92
CA LEU A 193 1.71 -2.53 -5.54
C LEU A 193 2.40 -2.32 -6.90
N PRO A 194 1.71 -2.52 -8.03
CA PRO A 194 2.29 -2.28 -9.34
C PRO A 194 2.32 -0.79 -9.66
N VAL A 195 3.47 -0.28 -10.11
CA VAL A 195 3.65 1.12 -10.54
C VAL A 195 4.23 1.15 -11.94
N TYR A 196 3.62 1.96 -12.81
CA TYR A 196 4.12 2.22 -14.15
C TYR A 196 4.60 3.65 -14.26
N VAL A 197 5.87 3.85 -14.61
CA VAL A 197 6.45 5.14 -14.98
C VAL A 197 6.52 5.18 -16.49
N ALA A 198 5.87 6.18 -17.11
CA ALA A 198 5.83 6.32 -18.56
C ALA A 198 7.17 6.85 -19.07
N GLY A 199 7.86 6.09 -19.92
CA GLY A 199 8.96 6.65 -20.69
C GLY A 199 8.41 7.66 -21.71
N ARG A 200 8.98 8.87 -21.80
CA ARG A 200 8.61 9.80 -22.88
C ARG A 200 9.13 9.30 -24.22
N ASN A 201 8.21 8.99 -25.12
CA ASN A 201 8.47 8.73 -26.54
C ASN A 201 8.76 10.06 -27.25
N SER A 202 10.02 10.50 -27.35
CA SER A 202 10.33 11.56 -28.33
C SER A 202 10.46 10.92 -29.72
N LEU A 203 9.75 11.46 -30.72
CA LEU A 203 9.78 10.96 -32.10
C LEU A 203 11.20 10.97 -32.72
N PHE A 204 12.09 11.82 -32.18
CA PHE A 204 13.51 11.90 -32.54
C PHE A 204 14.34 10.70 -32.03
N PHE A 205 13.85 10.01 -31.00
CA PHE A 205 14.43 8.78 -30.44
C PHE A 205 14.21 7.57 -31.38
N TYR A 206 13.18 7.60 -32.24
CA TYR A 206 12.87 6.53 -33.19
C TYR A 206 13.78 6.52 -34.42
N SER A 207 14.29 7.68 -34.85
CA SER A 207 15.04 7.80 -36.11
C SER A 207 16.52 7.40 -35.98
N LEU A 208 17.11 7.39 -34.79
CA LEU A 208 18.57 7.25 -34.62
C LEU A 208 19.05 5.91 -34.04
N SER A 209 18.19 5.11 -33.43
CA SER A 209 18.60 3.78 -32.89
C SER A 209 18.91 2.76 -34.00
N ALA A 210 18.58 3.07 -35.25
CA ALA A 210 18.89 2.25 -36.40
C ALA A 210 20.36 2.37 -36.86
N LEU A 211 21.09 3.43 -36.47
CA LEU A 211 22.37 3.76 -37.10
C LEU A 211 23.63 3.25 -36.38
N ALA A 212 23.67 3.04 -35.06
CA ALA A 212 24.83 2.41 -34.38
C ALA A 212 24.58 2.03 -32.90
N LYS A 213 24.91 0.79 -32.50
CA LYS A 213 24.63 0.17 -31.19
C LYS A 213 25.46 0.64 -29.97
N PRO A 214 26.74 1.06 -30.07
CA PRO A 214 27.49 1.59 -28.91
C PRO A 214 27.26 3.09 -28.67
N LEU A 215 27.06 3.84 -29.76
CA LEU A 215 26.83 5.28 -29.73
C LEU A 215 25.45 5.64 -29.15
N SER A 216 24.45 4.78 -29.35
CA SER A 216 23.11 4.95 -28.78
C SER A 216 23.10 4.96 -27.25
N THR A 217 23.93 4.14 -26.59
CA THR A 217 24.00 4.05 -25.11
C THR A 217 24.66 5.29 -24.50
N LEU A 218 25.66 5.85 -25.18
CA LEU A 218 26.26 7.12 -24.80
C LEU A 218 25.26 8.27 -25.00
N TRP A 219 24.62 8.35 -26.17
CA TRP A 219 23.66 9.40 -26.47
C TRP A 219 22.39 9.37 -25.60
N LEU A 220 21.99 8.18 -25.13
CA LEU A 220 20.94 7.95 -24.11
C LEU A 220 21.19 8.78 -22.84
N VAL A 221 22.44 8.78 -22.36
CA VAL A 221 22.85 9.54 -21.17
C VAL A 221 22.75 11.04 -21.44
N ARG A 222 23.22 11.50 -22.60
CA ARG A 222 23.13 12.91 -23.00
C ARG A 222 21.68 13.41 -23.04
N GLU A 223 20.76 12.61 -23.57
CA GLU A 223 19.35 12.98 -23.65
C GLU A 223 18.63 12.85 -22.30
N MET A 224 19.00 11.88 -21.43
CA MET A 224 18.55 11.82 -20.03
C MET A 224 18.84 13.12 -19.27
N PHE A 225 19.98 13.76 -19.54
CA PHE A 225 20.33 15.04 -18.91
C PHE A 225 19.74 16.27 -19.62
N LYS A 226 19.38 16.16 -20.91
CA LYS A 226 18.62 17.19 -21.63
C LYS A 226 17.16 17.28 -21.15
N GLN A 227 16.69 16.27 -20.42
CA GLN A 227 15.38 16.20 -19.79
C GLN A 227 15.29 16.94 -18.43
N SER A 228 16.23 17.83 -18.11
CA SER A 228 16.34 18.61 -16.86
C SER A 228 15.23 19.66 -16.62
N HIS A 229 14.04 19.44 -17.20
CA HIS A 229 12.78 20.20 -17.01
C HIS A 229 11.54 19.29 -17.27
N SER A 230 11.65 17.99 -17.01
CA SER A 230 10.66 17.01 -17.49
C SER A 230 9.82 16.43 -16.36
N THR A 231 8.52 16.70 -16.41
CA THR A 231 7.52 15.94 -15.67
C THR A 231 7.25 14.61 -16.39
N VAL A 232 7.34 13.51 -15.65
CA VAL A 232 7.10 12.16 -16.18
C VAL A 232 5.79 11.63 -15.62
N ASP A 233 4.91 11.13 -16.50
CA ASP A 233 3.64 10.57 -16.05
C ASP A 233 3.87 9.21 -15.35
N ALA A 234 3.31 9.07 -14.16
CA ALA A 234 3.31 7.83 -13.40
C ALA A 234 1.87 7.35 -13.15
N ARG A 235 1.68 6.04 -13.19
CA ARG A 235 0.41 5.35 -12.95
C ARG A 235 0.60 4.36 -11.82
N ILE A 236 -0.12 4.57 -10.72
CA ILE A 236 -0.11 3.66 -9.57
C ILE A 236 -1.33 2.76 -9.68
N GLY A 237 -1.10 1.45 -9.76
CA GLY A 237 -2.17 0.45 -9.75
C GLY A 237 -2.74 0.23 -8.35
N ARG A 238 -3.67 -0.72 -8.26
CA ARG A 238 -4.21 -1.15 -6.98
C ARG A 238 -3.34 -2.26 -6.37
N PRO A 239 -3.16 -2.32 -5.04
CA PRO A 239 -2.46 -3.43 -4.41
C PRO A 239 -3.08 -4.78 -4.78
N VAL A 240 -2.22 -5.74 -5.11
CA VAL A 240 -2.60 -7.14 -5.33
C VAL A 240 -2.30 -7.92 -4.04
N PRO A 241 -3.33 -8.41 -3.32
CA PRO A 241 -3.15 -9.19 -2.10
C PRO A 241 -2.37 -10.48 -2.33
N HIS A 242 -1.72 -10.97 -1.27
CA HIS A 242 -0.92 -12.18 -1.28
C HIS A 242 -1.71 -13.39 -1.79
N GLU A 243 -2.93 -13.56 -1.30
CA GLU A 243 -3.82 -14.68 -1.57
C GLU A 243 -4.12 -14.81 -3.07
N ILE A 244 -4.19 -13.68 -3.79
CA ILE A 244 -4.55 -13.66 -5.21
C ILE A 244 -3.44 -14.26 -6.08
N TYR A 245 -2.18 -13.89 -5.82
CA TYR A 245 -1.08 -14.37 -6.66
C TYR A 245 -0.54 -15.74 -6.21
N THR A 246 -0.90 -16.23 -5.02
CA THR A 246 -0.58 -17.59 -4.57
C THR A 246 -1.66 -18.63 -4.86
N ALA A 247 -2.90 -18.22 -5.13
CA ALA A 247 -4.04 -19.13 -5.30
C ALA A 247 -3.87 -20.21 -6.39
N ASN A 248 -3.16 -19.90 -7.47
CA ASN A 248 -3.15 -20.74 -8.68
C ASN A 248 -1.88 -21.60 -8.83
N GLY A 249 -1.02 -21.67 -7.81
CA GLY A 249 0.20 -22.50 -7.85
C GLY A 249 1.23 -22.14 -8.93
N PHE A 250 1.12 -20.95 -9.55
CA PHE A 250 2.05 -20.53 -10.60
C PHE A 250 3.48 -20.39 -10.07
N SER A 251 4.47 -20.70 -10.92
CA SER A 251 5.87 -20.48 -10.58
C SER A 251 6.18 -18.98 -10.43
N ALA A 252 7.15 -18.64 -9.58
CA ALA A 252 7.55 -17.25 -9.35
C ALA A 252 7.99 -16.52 -10.64
N ARG A 253 8.57 -17.24 -11.61
CA ARG A 253 8.95 -16.68 -12.93
C ARG A 253 7.71 -16.35 -13.78
N GLN A 254 6.70 -17.22 -13.78
CA GLN A 254 5.44 -16.94 -14.48
C GLN A 254 4.72 -15.74 -13.86
N LEU A 255 4.65 -15.68 -12.52
CA LEU A 255 4.08 -14.55 -11.79
C LEU A 255 4.81 -13.24 -12.10
N ALA A 256 6.15 -13.23 -12.10
CA ALA A 256 6.92 -12.04 -12.47
C ALA A 256 6.58 -11.52 -13.87
N ARG A 257 6.46 -12.43 -14.86
CA ARG A 257 6.03 -12.08 -16.22
C ARG A 257 4.59 -11.55 -16.26
N MET A 258 3.69 -12.08 -15.46
CA MET A 258 2.32 -11.59 -15.35
C MET A 258 2.26 -10.20 -14.69
N PHE A 259 3.03 -9.96 -13.63
CA PHE A 259 3.15 -8.64 -12.99
C PHE A 259 3.73 -7.61 -13.92
N ARG A 260 4.78 -7.94 -14.69
CA ARG A 260 5.28 -7.08 -15.76
C ARG A 260 4.16 -6.70 -16.73
N LYS A 261 3.44 -7.69 -17.28
CA LYS A 261 2.31 -7.43 -18.17
C LYS A 261 1.20 -6.59 -17.50
N HIS A 262 0.98 -6.76 -16.20
CA HIS A 262 0.00 -6.01 -15.44
C HIS A 262 0.40 -4.53 -15.32
N VAL A 263 1.66 -4.26 -15.01
CA VAL A 263 2.24 -2.90 -14.89
C VAL A 263 2.12 -2.14 -16.21
N TYR A 264 2.51 -2.76 -17.34
CA TYR A 264 2.37 -2.12 -18.66
C TYR A 264 0.91 -1.96 -19.15
N ARG A 265 -0.05 -2.59 -18.46
CA ARG A 265 -1.49 -2.44 -18.72
C ARG A 265 -2.17 -1.49 -17.74
N LEU A 266 -1.44 -0.87 -16.82
CA LEU A 266 -1.99 0.15 -15.95
C LEU A 266 -2.51 1.31 -16.82
N GLY A 267 -3.80 1.58 -16.75
CA GLY A 267 -4.49 2.58 -17.57
C GLY A 267 -5.24 2.03 -18.81
N SER A 268 -5.05 0.77 -19.21
CA SER A 268 -5.77 0.18 -20.36
C SER A 268 -7.14 -0.43 -20.02
N GLY A 269 -7.56 -0.35 -18.74
CA GLY A 269 -8.85 -0.86 -18.27
C GLY A 269 -8.96 -2.39 -18.14
N ARG A 270 -7.91 -3.16 -18.47
CA ARG A 270 -7.92 -4.64 -18.44
C ARG A 270 -6.90 -5.20 -17.43
N PRO A 271 -7.19 -5.20 -16.12
CA PRO A 271 -6.28 -5.73 -15.11
C PRO A 271 -6.13 -7.25 -15.23
N ILE A 272 -4.90 -7.75 -15.06
CA ILE A 272 -4.60 -9.19 -15.06
C ILE A 272 -4.90 -9.83 -13.69
N PHE A 273 -4.71 -9.09 -12.61
CA PHE A 273 -4.91 -9.56 -11.25
C PHE A 273 -6.13 -8.88 -10.65
N ARG A 274 -6.90 -9.64 -9.88
CA ARG A 274 -7.88 -9.05 -8.96
C ARG A 274 -7.12 -8.26 -7.90
N SER A 275 -7.51 -7.02 -7.71
CA SER A 275 -6.85 -6.09 -6.80
C SER A 275 -7.89 -5.44 -5.91
N VAL A 276 -7.44 -4.88 -4.79
CA VAL A 276 -8.29 -4.20 -3.80
C VAL A 276 -7.91 -2.73 -3.74
N GLU A 277 -8.85 -1.85 -3.40
CA GLU A 277 -8.51 -0.46 -3.12
C GLU A 277 -7.76 -0.40 -1.78
N THR A 278 -6.93 0.63 -1.64
CA THR A 278 -6.19 0.90 -0.42
C THR A 278 -7.14 1.45 0.64
N VAL A 279 -6.93 1.04 1.89
CA VAL A 279 -7.68 1.59 3.04
C VAL A 279 -7.49 3.10 3.05
N ALA A 280 -8.57 3.85 3.26
CA ALA A 280 -8.52 5.31 3.28
C ALA A 280 -7.51 5.83 4.33
N PRO A 281 -6.94 7.03 4.14
CA PRO A 281 -6.16 7.69 5.18
C PRO A 281 -7.02 7.99 6.41
N ALA A 282 -6.38 8.07 7.57
CA ALA A 282 -7.05 8.45 8.83
C ALA A 282 -7.66 9.85 8.73
N GLU A 283 -8.83 10.02 9.33
CA GLU A 283 -9.45 11.34 9.45
C GLU A 283 -8.71 12.21 10.48
N ASN A 284 -8.98 13.52 10.45
CA ASN A 284 -8.32 14.48 11.34
C ASN A 284 -8.79 14.27 12.81
N PRO A 285 -7.87 14.01 13.76
CA PRO A 285 -8.24 13.73 15.16
C PRO A 285 -8.98 14.87 15.86
N GLN A 286 -8.69 16.14 15.52
CA GLN A 286 -9.37 17.29 16.10
C GLN A 286 -10.82 17.38 15.63
N LEU A 287 -11.10 17.09 14.35
CA LEU A 287 -12.46 17.02 13.82
C LEU A 287 -13.24 15.85 14.44
N LEU A 288 -12.61 14.69 14.59
CA LEU A 288 -13.20 13.54 15.28
C LEU A 288 -13.61 13.91 16.70
N ARG A 289 -12.70 14.52 17.47
CA ARG A 289 -12.99 14.96 18.84
C ARG A 289 -14.14 15.97 18.89
N ALA A 290 -14.20 16.91 17.95
CA ALA A 290 -15.26 17.92 17.90
C ALA A 290 -16.64 17.29 17.64
N GLU A 291 -16.75 16.39 16.67
CA GLU A 291 -18.01 15.68 16.38
C GLU A 291 -18.42 14.74 17.52
N LEU A 292 -17.48 14.04 18.15
CA LEU A 292 -17.74 13.20 19.31
C LEU A 292 -18.21 14.03 20.52
N ALA A 293 -17.59 15.18 20.78
CA ALA A 293 -17.99 16.05 21.88
C ALA A 293 -19.40 16.63 21.69
N ALA A 294 -19.87 16.77 20.44
CA ALA A 294 -21.24 17.17 20.11
C ALA A 294 -22.24 16.00 20.10
N SER A 295 -21.78 14.76 20.22
CA SER A 295 -22.61 13.55 20.22
C SER A 295 -23.09 13.18 21.62
N GLU A 296 -24.13 12.35 21.71
CA GLU A 296 -24.66 11.87 22.99
C GLU A 296 -23.61 11.04 23.73
N CYS A 297 -23.20 11.48 24.92
CA CYS A 297 -22.29 10.73 25.79
C CYS A 297 -23.10 9.75 26.66
N LEU A 298 -22.81 8.46 26.53
CA LEU A 298 -23.51 7.40 27.27
C LEU A 298 -22.79 7.02 28.57
N GLY A 299 -21.50 7.32 28.69
CA GLY A 299 -20.72 7.03 29.88
C GLY A 299 -19.23 6.85 29.60
N GLU A 300 -18.53 6.28 30.57
CA GLU A 300 -17.08 6.07 30.55
C GLU A 300 -16.74 4.66 31.04
N THR A 301 -15.72 4.04 30.45
CA THR A 301 -15.19 2.75 30.88
C THR A 301 -14.28 2.91 32.09
N ARG A 302 -13.95 1.81 32.78
CA ARG A 302 -13.08 1.84 33.98
C ARG A 302 -11.67 2.38 33.71
N ASP A 303 -11.20 2.23 32.47
CA ASP A 303 -9.89 2.66 32.00
C ASP A 303 -9.95 3.99 31.21
N GLY A 304 -11.02 4.76 31.38
CA GLY A 304 -11.08 6.16 30.95
C GLY A 304 -11.50 6.41 29.50
N LYS A 305 -11.97 5.38 28.76
CA LYS A 305 -12.49 5.56 27.40
C LYS A 305 -13.94 6.03 27.46
N VAL A 306 -14.28 7.00 26.62
CA VAL A 306 -15.61 7.59 26.58
C VAL A 306 -16.49 6.86 25.57
N ILE A 307 -17.74 6.61 25.94
CA ILE A 307 -18.72 5.94 25.08
C ILE A 307 -19.66 7.00 24.52
N TYR A 308 -19.63 7.18 23.20
CA TYR A 308 -20.51 8.07 22.48
C TYR A 308 -21.50 7.31 21.61
N LEU A 309 -22.65 7.92 21.36
CA LEU A 309 -23.62 7.46 20.38
C LEU A 309 -23.67 8.43 19.21
N CYS A 310 -23.27 7.96 18.04
CA CYS A 310 -23.14 8.77 16.84
C CYS A 310 -24.15 8.36 15.77
N ARG A 311 -24.49 9.31 14.90
CA ARG A 311 -25.24 9.08 13.66
C ARG A 311 -24.47 9.66 12.49
N MET A 312 -24.63 9.07 11.30
CA MET A 312 -23.89 9.51 10.10
C MET A 312 -24.17 10.96 9.71
N ASP A 313 -25.41 11.43 9.88
CA ASP A 313 -25.84 12.80 9.54
C ASP A 313 -25.25 13.86 10.48
N ALA A 314 -25.12 13.53 11.77
CA ALA A 314 -24.58 14.44 12.79
C ALA A 314 -23.05 14.37 12.94
N ALA A 315 -22.44 13.22 12.67
CA ALA A 315 -21.00 12.98 12.84
C ALA A 315 -20.38 12.29 11.61
N PRO A 316 -20.34 12.97 10.44
CA PRO A 316 -19.86 12.39 9.20
C PRO A 316 -18.35 12.09 9.20
N CYS A 317 -17.51 12.87 9.91
CA CYS A 317 -16.08 12.57 10.07
C CYS A 317 -15.89 11.29 10.88
N VAL A 318 -16.58 11.15 12.01
CA VAL A 318 -16.58 9.95 12.84
C VAL A 318 -17.02 8.74 12.02
N MET A 319 -18.08 8.87 11.22
CA MET A 319 -18.56 7.77 10.40
C MET A 319 -17.55 7.35 9.31
N ARG A 320 -16.86 8.30 8.67
CA ARG A 320 -15.78 7.98 7.71
C ARG A 320 -14.62 7.25 8.38
N GLU A 321 -14.28 7.63 9.61
CA GLU A 321 -13.22 6.98 10.38
C GLU A 321 -13.62 5.58 10.86
N ILE A 322 -14.87 5.39 11.32
CA ILE A 322 -15.45 4.06 11.60
C ILE A 322 -15.33 3.17 10.37
N GLY A 323 -15.74 3.66 9.20
CA GLY A 323 -15.64 2.88 7.95
C GLY A 323 -14.21 2.51 7.58
N ARG A 324 -13.26 3.42 7.78
CA ARG A 324 -11.82 3.16 7.59
C ARG A 324 -11.32 2.08 8.53
N LEU A 325 -11.63 2.20 9.83
CA LEU A 325 -11.18 1.29 10.88
C LEU A 325 -11.84 -0.11 10.79
N ARG A 326 -13.10 -0.18 10.38
CA ARG A 326 -13.77 -1.44 10.00
C ARG A 326 -13.01 -2.15 8.90
N GLU A 327 -12.78 -1.46 7.77
CA GLU A 327 -12.06 -2.06 6.65
C GLU A 327 -10.65 -2.49 7.07
N PHE A 328 -9.93 -1.64 7.82
CA PHE A 328 -8.60 -1.94 8.33
C PHE A 328 -8.60 -3.22 9.19
N THR A 329 -9.54 -3.32 10.13
CA THR A 329 -9.63 -4.44 11.07
C THR A 329 -10.10 -5.72 10.38
N PHE A 330 -11.15 -5.66 9.57
CA PHE A 330 -11.71 -6.82 8.89
C PHE A 330 -10.78 -7.36 7.82
N ARG A 331 -10.05 -6.49 7.09
CA ARG A 331 -9.07 -6.94 6.09
C ARG A 331 -7.93 -7.72 6.73
N ALA A 332 -7.51 -7.38 7.95
CA ALA A 332 -6.49 -8.12 8.69
C ALA A 332 -6.89 -9.58 9.00
N VAL A 333 -8.20 -9.85 9.09
CA VAL A 333 -8.76 -11.20 9.34
C VAL A 333 -9.40 -11.84 8.09
N GLY A 334 -9.18 -11.25 6.91
CA GLY A 334 -9.69 -11.78 5.64
C GLY A 334 -11.17 -11.51 5.34
N GLU A 335 -11.79 -10.56 6.05
CA GLU A 335 -13.21 -10.20 5.94
C GLU A 335 -13.47 -8.79 5.38
N GLY A 336 -12.41 -8.06 4.99
CA GLY A 336 -12.53 -6.71 4.43
C GLY A 336 -13.31 -6.68 3.10
N THR A 337 -13.97 -5.56 2.82
CA THR A 337 -14.74 -5.32 1.59
C THR A 337 -13.84 -5.14 0.37
N GLY A 338 -12.57 -4.77 0.58
CA GLY A 338 -11.64 -4.38 -0.47
C GLY A 338 -11.87 -2.95 -1.00
N GLN A 339 -12.79 -2.19 -0.39
CA GLN A 339 -12.99 -0.76 -0.64
C GLN A 339 -12.14 0.09 0.32
N PRO A 340 -12.03 1.42 0.13
CA PRO A 340 -11.29 2.26 1.06
C PRO A 340 -11.90 2.36 2.46
N ARG A 341 -13.23 2.20 2.57
CA ARG A 341 -14.01 2.26 3.81
C ARG A 341 -15.14 1.23 3.74
N ASP A 342 -15.41 0.55 4.84
CA ASP A 342 -16.55 -0.36 5.01
C ASP A 342 -17.74 0.42 5.56
N ILE A 343 -18.54 0.98 4.64
CA ILE A 343 -19.77 1.72 4.90
C ILE A 343 -20.83 1.20 3.92
N ASP A 344 -22.03 0.93 4.43
CA ASP A 344 -23.16 0.46 3.63
C ASP A 344 -24.40 1.38 3.77
N ARG A 345 -25.50 0.98 3.13
CA ARG A 345 -26.75 1.76 3.12
C ARG A 345 -27.42 1.86 4.50
N TYR A 346 -27.17 0.90 5.39
CA TYR A 346 -27.78 0.85 6.72
C TYR A 346 -27.14 1.88 7.66
N ASP A 347 -25.84 2.16 7.50
CA ASP A 347 -25.14 3.17 8.29
C ASP A 347 -25.77 4.57 8.21
N LYS A 348 -26.62 4.85 7.20
CA LYS A 348 -27.37 6.11 7.06
C LYS A 348 -28.36 6.36 8.20
N TYR A 349 -28.99 5.32 8.73
CA TYR A 349 -30.03 5.44 9.76
C TYR A 349 -29.78 4.60 11.01
N TYR A 350 -28.81 3.68 10.96
CA TYR A 350 -28.29 3.02 12.16
C TYR A 350 -27.45 3.99 13.00
N ARG A 351 -27.36 3.69 14.28
CA ARG A 351 -26.50 4.43 15.22
C ARG A 351 -25.19 3.66 15.42
N GLN A 352 -24.16 4.39 15.80
CA GLN A 352 -22.84 3.82 16.08
C GLN A 352 -22.50 4.09 17.54
N LEU A 353 -22.32 3.03 18.32
CA LEU A 353 -21.66 3.11 19.63
C LEU A 353 -20.16 3.24 19.37
N VAL A 354 -19.54 4.31 19.87
CA VAL A 354 -18.13 4.63 19.61
C VAL A 354 -17.38 4.70 20.92
N LEU A 355 -16.30 3.94 21.04
CA LEU A 355 -15.37 4.02 22.15
C LEU A 355 -14.20 4.92 21.76
N TRP A 356 -14.07 6.04 22.46
CA TRP A 356 -13.07 7.05 22.21
C TRP A 356 -11.97 7.02 23.28
N ASP A 357 -10.71 6.95 22.85
CA ASP A 357 -9.54 7.12 23.70
C ASP A 357 -9.09 8.58 23.64
N ARG A 358 -9.24 9.30 24.76
CA ARG A 358 -8.90 10.74 24.85
C ARG A 358 -7.40 10.98 24.79
N ASP A 359 -6.60 10.07 25.30
CA ASP A 359 -5.15 10.24 25.41
C ASP A 359 -4.48 9.95 24.06
N ALA A 360 -4.91 8.88 23.40
CA ALA A 360 -4.43 8.52 22.07
C ALA A 360 -5.12 9.31 20.94
N MET A 361 -6.21 10.02 21.24
CA MET A 361 -7.01 10.79 20.28
C MET A 361 -7.49 9.92 19.10
N GLU A 362 -7.97 8.71 19.40
CA GLU A 362 -8.42 7.74 18.40
C GLU A 362 -9.63 6.91 18.84
N ILE A 363 -10.33 6.34 17.86
CA ILE A 363 -11.45 5.42 18.10
C ILE A 363 -10.87 4.03 18.42
N ALA A 364 -11.08 3.55 19.65
CA ALA A 364 -10.65 2.22 20.08
C ALA A 364 -11.49 1.10 19.44
N GLY A 365 -12.78 1.36 19.24
CA GLY A 365 -13.71 0.42 18.62
C GLY A 365 -15.08 1.05 18.41
N ALA A 366 -15.91 0.37 17.62
CA ALA A 366 -17.29 0.79 17.44
C ALA A 366 -18.23 -0.40 17.18
N TYR A 367 -19.51 -0.21 17.47
CA TYR A 367 -20.57 -1.18 17.24
C TYR A 367 -21.77 -0.48 16.58
N ARG A 368 -22.19 -0.98 15.41
CA ARG A 368 -23.44 -0.53 14.80
C ARG A 368 -24.63 -1.14 15.52
N ILE A 369 -25.61 -0.30 15.86
CA ILE A 369 -26.83 -0.70 16.53
C ILE A 369 -28.08 -0.08 15.87
N ALA A 370 -29.20 -0.80 15.90
CA ALA A 370 -30.51 -0.27 15.52
C ALA A 370 -31.63 -0.84 16.38
N GLU A 371 -32.52 0.03 16.83
CA GLU A 371 -33.77 -0.38 17.49
C GLU A 371 -34.72 -0.92 16.41
N ALA A 372 -34.83 -2.24 16.33
CA ALA A 372 -35.43 -2.91 15.18
C ALA A 372 -36.92 -2.59 15.02
N GLY A 373 -37.66 -2.38 16.12
CA GLY A 373 -39.04 -1.89 16.05
C GLY A 373 -39.18 -0.58 15.28
N ALA A 374 -38.36 0.42 15.60
CA ALA A 374 -38.38 1.72 14.92
C ALA A 374 -37.97 1.61 13.44
N ILE A 375 -36.98 0.76 13.14
CA ILE A 375 -36.56 0.52 11.75
C ILE A 375 -37.66 -0.16 10.94
N ILE A 376 -38.32 -1.16 11.51
CA ILE A 376 -39.42 -1.88 10.84
C ILE A 376 -40.59 -0.92 10.55
N ASP A 377 -40.94 -0.05 11.50
CA ASP A 377 -42.04 0.90 11.31
C ASP A 377 -41.74 1.94 10.21
N GLN A 378 -40.47 2.31 10.03
CA GLN A 378 -40.06 3.33 9.05
C GLN A 378 -39.69 2.77 7.67
N TYR A 379 -39.07 1.59 7.61
CA TYR A 379 -38.43 1.04 6.41
C TYR A 379 -38.89 -0.38 6.07
N GLY A 380 -39.78 -0.97 6.87
CA GLY A 380 -40.16 -2.38 6.76
C GLY A 380 -39.04 -3.32 7.25
N LEU A 381 -39.29 -4.63 7.14
CA LEU A 381 -38.32 -5.66 7.54
C LEU A 381 -36.99 -5.56 6.75
N ASP A 382 -37.05 -5.17 5.47
CA ASP A 382 -35.87 -4.99 4.62
C ASP A 382 -34.98 -3.80 5.04
N GLY A 383 -35.46 -2.98 5.98
CA GLY A 383 -34.65 -1.97 6.67
C GLY A 383 -33.63 -2.57 7.62
N LEU A 384 -33.80 -3.84 8.04
CA LEU A 384 -32.84 -4.53 8.90
C LEU A 384 -31.69 -5.11 8.09
N TYR A 385 -30.45 -4.94 8.57
CA TYR A 385 -29.27 -5.49 7.90
C TYR A 385 -29.31 -7.02 7.87
N SER A 386 -29.67 -7.65 8.98
CA SER A 386 -29.78 -9.10 9.10
C SER A 386 -30.83 -9.70 8.16
N ALA A 387 -31.88 -8.96 7.80
CA ALA A 387 -32.88 -9.40 6.83
C ALA A 387 -32.32 -9.52 5.40
N SER A 388 -31.17 -8.89 5.11
CA SER A 388 -30.45 -9.13 3.84
C SER A 388 -29.61 -10.40 3.82
N LEU A 389 -29.52 -11.11 4.94
CA LEU A 389 -28.75 -12.34 5.11
C LEU A 389 -29.63 -13.54 5.49
N PHE A 390 -30.75 -13.30 6.17
CA PHE A 390 -31.64 -14.32 6.73
C PHE A 390 -33.10 -13.95 6.51
N ASP A 391 -33.93 -14.95 6.26
CA ASP A 391 -35.38 -14.80 6.20
C ASP A 391 -35.98 -14.88 7.62
N TYR A 392 -36.74 -13.86 8.01
CA TYR A 392 -37.46 -13.87 9.29
C TYR A 392 -38.89 -14.37 9.10
N GLY A 393 -39.22 -15.47 9.77
CA GLY A 393 -40.60 -15.96 9.84
C GLY A 393 -41.52 -15.01 10.61
N PRO A 394 -42.85 -15.06 10.39
CA PRO A 394 -43.82 -14.14 11.00
C PRO A 394 -43.82 -14.17 12.53
N GLY A 395 -43.49 -15.32 13.13
CA GLY A 395 -43.38 -15.48 14.59
C GLY A 395 -42.24 -14.69 15.23
N MET A 396 -41.25 -14.23 14.45
CA MET A 396 -40.13 -13.43 14.96
C MET A 396 -40.50 -11.95 15.15
N LEU A 397 -41.54 -11.46 14.48
CA LEU A 397 -41.87 -10.03 14.47
C LEU A 397 -42.08 -9.41 15.87
N PRO A 398 -42.77 -10.08 16.84
CA PRO A 398 -42.89 -9.56 18.19
C PRO A 398 -41.54 -9.42 18.92
N LEU A 399 -40.61 -10.35 18.69
CA LEU A 399 -39.26 -10.32 19.28
C LEU A 399 -38.43 -9.20 18.66
N LEU A 400 -38.46 -9.08 17.32
CA LEU A 400 -37.74 -8.04 16.58
C LEU A 400 -38.22 -6.63 16.98
N ARG A 401 -39.52 -6.44 17.22
CA ARG A 401 -40.05 -5.14 17.65
C ARG A 401 -39.50 -4.66 19.00
N GLN A 402 -39.07 -5.59 19.86
CA GLN A 402 -38.41 -5.30 21.14
C GLN A 402 -36.90 -5.57 21.07
N GLY A 403 -36.35 -5.70 19.87
CA GLY A 403 -34.98 -6.08 19.61
C GLY A 403 -34.07 -4.88 19.32
N LEU A 404 -32.82 -4.97 19.77
CA LEU A 404 -31.72 -4.16 19.30
C LEU A 404 -30.88 -5.02 18.35
N GLU A 405 -30.89 -4.67 17.06
CA GLU A 405 -30.02 -5.30 16.09
C GLU A 405 -28.60 -4.78 16.28
N LEU A 406 -27.64 -5.71 16.30
CA LEU A 406 -26.23 -5.47 16.46
C LEU A 406 -25.49 -5.98 15.21
N GLY A 407 -24.52 -5.20 14.70
CA GLY A 407 -23.67 -5.69 13.62
C GLY A 407 -22.38 -4.89 13.43
N ARG A 408 -21.49 -5.41 12.58
CA ARG A 408 -20.27 -4.70 12.14
C ARG A 408 -19.42 -4.15 13.30
N SER A 409 -19.37 -4.87 14.42
CA SER A 409 -18.50 -4.51 15.55
C SER A 409 -17.04 -4.70 15.19
N PHE A 410 -16.20 -3.79 15.65
CA PHE A 410 -14.75 -3.99 15.62
C PHE A 410 -14.10 -3.34 16.82
N VAL A 411 -12.97 -3.90 17.21
CA VAL A 411 -11.97 -3.25 18.07
C VAL A 411 -10.70 -3.20 17.25
N GLN A 412 -10.11 -2.01 17.07
CA GLN A 412 -8.95 -1.91 16.20
C GLN A 412 -7.74 -2.66 16.81
N PRO A 413 -6.81 -3.20 16.00
CA PRO A 413 -5.75 -4.11 16.47
C PRO A 413 -4.96 -3.65 17.70
N ARG A 414 -4.65 -2.35 17.81
CA ARG A 414 -3.93 -1.77 18.97
C ARG A 414 -4.65 -2.01 20.31
N TYR A 415 -5.98 -2.14 20.28
CA TYR A 415 -6.83 -2.30 21.47
C TYR A 415 -7.33 -3.74 21.65
N GLN A 416 -6.94 -4.68 20.78
CA GLN A 416 -7.30 -6.09 20.89
C GLN A 416 -6.49 -6.78 21.99
N THR A 417 -6.88 -6.54 23.23
CA THR A 417 -6.39 -7.27 24.42
C THR A 417 -7.40 -8.34 24.85
N ARG A 418 -7.09 -9.11 25.90
CA ARG A 418 -8.01 -10.11 26.47
C ARG A 418 -9.37 -9.53 26.90
N GLY A 419 -9.45 -8.22 27.19
CA GLY A 419 -10.69 -7.53 27.59
C GLY A 419 -11.37 -6.71 26.48
N SER A 420 -10.95 -6.87 25.22
CA SER A 420 -11.48 -6.06 24.10
C SER A 420 -13.00 -6.21 23.88
N LEU A 421 -13.56 -7.39 24.19
CA LEU A 421 -15.00 -7.63 24.14
C LEU A 421 -15.77 -6.81 25.19
N ASP A 422 -15.16 -6.54 26.35
CA ASP A 422 -15.82 -5.78 27.42
C ASP A 422 -16.13 -4.35 26.96
N TYR A 423 -15.27 -3.75 26.13
CA TYR A 423 -15.52 -2.43 25.58
C TYR A 423 -16.83 -2.37 24.79
N LEU A 424 -17.09 -3.37 23.96
CA LEU A 424 -18.33 -3.44 23.18
C LEU A 424 -19.54 -3.62 24.11
N TRP A 425 -19.42 -4.48 25.12
CA TRP A 425 -20.48 -4.71 26.10
C TRP A 425 -20.76 -3.52 27.02
N TYR A 426 -19.75 -2.73 27.40
CA TYR A 426 -19.96 -1.48 28.13
C TYR A 426 -20.78 -0.49 27.32
N GLY A 427 -20.50 -0.37 26.01
CA GLY A 427 -21.29 0.47 25.11
C GLY A 427 -22.76 0.04 25.04
N ILE A 428 -22.99 -1.26 24.84
CA ILE A 428 -24.34 -1.83 24.78
C ILE A 428 -25.07 -1.65 26.12
N GLY A 429 -24.42 -1.96 27.24
CA GLY A 429 -24.99 -1.81 28.58
C GLY A 429 -25.37 -0.36 28.90
N ALA A 430 -24.49 0.59 28.56
CA ALA A 430 -24.75 2.02 28.72
C ALA A 430 -25.97 2.46 27.89
N TYR A 431 -26.11 1.94 26.66
CA TYR A 431 -27.25 2.24 25.79
C TYR A 431 -28.58 1.67 26.32
N LEU A 432 -28.56 0.42 26.79
CA LEU A 432 -29.75 -0.30 27.28
C LEU A 432 -30.26 0.21 28.62
N LYS A 433 -29.38 0.76 29.47
CA LYS A 433 -29.73 1.26 30.81
C LYS A 433 -30.90 2.24 30.80
N SER A 434 -31.00 3.08 29.77
CA SER A 434 -32.09 4.07 29.62
C SER A 434 -33.21 3.63 28.67
N ARG A 435 -33.22 2.36 28.22
CA ARG A 435 -34.13 1.84 27.19
C ARG A 435 -34.72 0.47 27.58
N PRO A 436 -35.51 0.41 28.67
CA PRO A 436 -36.05 -0.85 29.19
C PRO A 436 -37.03 -1.56 28.23
N GLN A 437 -37.53 -0.87 27.21
CA GLN A 437 -38.37 -1.46 26.15
C GLN A 437 -37.61 -2.45 25.26
N LEU A 438 -36.27 -2.36 25.20
CA LEU A 438 -35.43 -3.26 24.44
C LEU A 438 -35.15 -4.51 25.30
N ARG A 439 -35.69 -5.66 24.89
CA ARG A 439 -35.59 -6.93 25.62
C ARG A 439 -34.64 -7.93 24.98
N TYR A 440 -34.41 -7.82 23.68
CA TYR A 440 -33.66 -8.82 22.92
C TYR A 440 -32.49 -8.17 22.20
N LEU A 441 -31.34 -8.85 22.21
CA LEU A 441 -30.19 -8.52 21.36
C LEU A 441 -30.10 -9.57 20.26
N PHE A 442 -29.95 -9.14 19.03
CA PHE A 442 -29.79 -10.07 17.90
C PHE A 442 -28.89 -9.44 16.85
N GLY A 443 -28.31 -10.28 15.99
CA GLY A 443 -27.41 -9.81 14.95
C GLY A 443 -26.62 -10.95 14.32
N PRO A 444 -26.14 -10.76 13.08
CA PRO A 444 -25.30 -11.75 12.41
C PRO A 444 -23.87 -11.71 12.94
N ALA A 445 -23.22 -12.88 12.99
CA ALA A 445 -21.79 -13.02 13.25
C ALA A 445 -21.10 -13.70 12.06
N SER A 446 -19.93 -13.18 11.67
CA SER A 446 -19.10 -13.76 10.62
C SER A 446 -18.30 -14.95 11.13
N ILE A 447 -18.12 -15.97 10.28
CA ILE A 447 -17.12 -17.03 10.49
C ILE A 447 -15.91 -16.68 9.63
N SER A 448 -14.75 -16.50 10.27
CA SER A 448 -13.53 -16.10 9.57
C SER A 448 -13.12 -17.10 8.49
N ARG A 449 -12.71 -16.58 7.34
CA ARG A 449 -12.14 -17.39 6.24
C ARG A 449 -10.87 -18.13 6.64
N PHE A 450 -10.21 -17.73 7.72
CA PHE A 450 -9.01 -18.39 8.23
C PHE A 450 -9.26 -19.77 8.85
N TYR A 451 -10.52 -20.09 9.22
CA TYR A 451 -10.88 -21.45 9.61
C TYR A 451 -10.73 -22.45 8.45
N GLY A 452 -10.71 -21.97 7.21
CA GLY A 452 -10.64 -22.82 6.02
C GLY A 452 -11.97 -23.52 5.72
N THR A 453 -12.03 -24.18 4.57
CA THR A 453 -13.27 -24.77 4.05
C THR A 453 -13.75 -25.96 4.87
N ASP A 454 -12.84 -26.82 5.34
CA ASP A 454 -13.20 -28.04 6.10
C ASP A 454 -13.83 -27.70 7.46
N ALA A 455 -13.19 -26.82 8.25
CA ALA A 455 -13.73 -26.42 9.55
C ALA A 455 -15.06 -25.66 9.41
N THR A 456 -15.18 -24.80 8.38
CA THR A 456 -16.45 -24.12 8.08
C THR A 456 -17.55 -25.12 7.75
N ALA A 457 -17.27 -26.14 6.93
CA ALA A 457 -18.24 -27.17 6.59
C ALA A 457 -18.69 -27.97 7.83
N ARG A 458 -17.77 -28.28 8.75
CA ARG A 458 -18.11 -28.95 10.02
C ARG A 458 -18.99 -28.09 10.92
N LEU A 459 -18.72 -26.78 11.01
CA LEU A 459 -19.57 -25.85 11.75
C LEU A 459 -20.99 -25.83 11.17
N VAL A 460 -21.11 -25.68 9.85
CA VAL A 460 -22.40 -25.69 9.15
C VAL A 460 -23.13 -27.01 9.37
N HIS A 461 -22.42 -28.15 9.26
CA HIS A 461 -23.01 -29.46 9.52
C HIS A 461 -23.53 -29.59 10.95
N TYR A 462 -22.73 -29.20 11.95
CA TYR A 462 -23.14 -29.26 13.35
C TYR A 462 -24.41 -28.44 13.63
N TYR A 463 -24.44 -27.18 13.18
CA TYR A 463 -25.63 -26.33 13.35
C TYR A 463 -26.82 -26.84 12.55
N GLY A 464 -26.60 -27.32 11.33
CA GLY A 464 -27.65 -27.90 10.49
C GLY A 464 -28.20 -29.24 10.99
N THR A 465 -27.46 -29.99 11.81
CA THR A 465 -27.94 -31.26 12.38
C THR A 465 -28.60 -31.09 13.74
N HIS A 466 -28.10 -30.18 14.58
CA HIS A 466 -28.59 -30.04 15.96
C HIS A 466 -29.51 -28.84 16.19
N TYR A 467 -29.52 -27.87 15.27
CA TYR A 467 -30.25 -26.61 15.42
C TYR A 467 -31.05 -26.22 14.16
N SER A 468 -31.23 -27.15 13.21
CA SER A 468 -32.25 -27.00 12.17
C SER A 468 -33.63 -27.13 12.80
N GLY A 469 -34.24 -26.00 13.11
CA GLY A 469 -35.65 -25.92 13.52
C GLY A 469 -36.59 -26.28 12.37
#